data_AF-A0A3D5IH31-F1
#
_entry.id   AF-A0A3D5IH31-F1
#
_cell.length_a   1.000
_cell.length_b   1.000
_cell.length_c   1.000
_cell.angle_alpha   90.00
_cell.angle_beta   90.00
_cell.angle_gamma   90.00
#
_symmetry.space_group_name_H-M   'P 1'
#
loop_
_entity.id
_entity.type
_entity.pdbx_description
1 polymer ?
#
loop_
_entity_poly.entity_id
_entity_poly.type
_entity_poly.pdbx_seq_one_letter_code
_entity_poly.pdbx_strand_id
1 'polypeptide(L)' 'NMQQALRIADTTAFFLLGDMVEVGATDQLFSMPRDKRTEDYITGRFG' A
#
# COMPACT_ATOMS: atom_id res chain seq x y z
N ASN A 1 5.92 10.20 3.55
CA ASN A 1 6.72 9.01 3.20
C ASN A 1 6.09 8.11 2.14
N MET A 2 4.78 7.81 2.15
CA MET A 2 4.18 6.95 1.11
C MET A 2 4.29 7.49 -0.33
N GLN A 3 4.09 8.80 -0.54
CA GLN A 3 4.18 9.39 -1.88
C GLN A 3 5.61 9.38 -2.48
N GLN A 4 6.64 9.18 -1.66
CA GLN A 4 8.01 9.03 -2.16
C GLN A 4 8.34 7.59 -2.55
N ALA A 5 7.79 6.59 -1.84
CA ALA A 5 7.91 5.18 -2.22
C ALA A 5 7.33 4.93 -3.63
N LEU A 6 6.20 5.59 -3.94
CA LEU A 6 5.55 5.61 -5.25
C LEU A 6 6.46 6.04 -6.41
N ARG A 7 7.52 6.81 -6.16
CA ARG A 7 8.40 7.36 -7.19
C ARG A 7 9.71 6.59 -7.39
N ILE A 8 10.08 5.71 -6.46
CA ILE A 8 11.44 5.13 -6.44
C ILE A 8 11.41 3.59 -6.32
N ALA A 9 10.37 3.01 -5.71
CA ALA A 9 10.33 1.57 -5.46
C ALA A 9 9.57 0.81 -6.57
N ASP A 10 10.18 -0.24 -7.12
CA ASP A 10 9.50 -1.17 -8.05
C ASP A 10 8.49 -2.07 -7.32
N THR A 11 8.72 -2.34 -6.03
CA THR A 11 7.88 -3.21 -5.20
C THR A 11 7.67 -2.60 -3.82
N THR A 12 6.44 -2.67 -3.31
CA THR A 12 6.05 -2.16 -2.00
C THR A 12 5.40 -3.27 -1.19
N ALA A 13 5.72 -3.31 0.11
CA ALA A 13 5.06 -4.15 1.09
C ALA A 13 4.31 -3.27 2.11
N PHE A 14 3.02 -3.53 2.28
CA PHE A 14 2.18 -2.89 3.27
C PHE A 14 2.10 -3.75 4.53
N PHE A 15 2.36 -3.12 5.67
CA PHE A 15 2.27 -3.74 6.98
C PHE A 15 1.23 -3.01 7.82
N LEU A 16 0.41 -3.77 8.55
CA LEU A 16 -0.56 -3.24 9.50
C LEU A 16 -0.37 -3.93 10.85
N LEU A 17 -0.07 -3.16 11.90
CA LEU A 17 0.13 -3.66 13.27
C LEU A 17 1.18 -4.78 13.40
N GLY A 18 2.17 -4.78 12.51
CA GLY A 18 3.25 -5.79 12.49
C GLY A 18 3.00 -6.95 11.52
N ASP A 19 1.78 -7.08 10.98
CA ASP A 19 1.46 -8.11 9.99
C ASP A 19 1.69 -7.60 8.56
N MET A 20 2.34 -8.40 7.72
CA MET A 20 2.42 -8.13 6.27
C MET A 20 1.06 -8.41 5.65
N VAL A 21 0.37 -7.34 5.23
CA VAL A 21 -0.98 -7.41 4.69
C VAL A 21 -0.95 -7.64 3.18
N GLU A 22 -0.08 -6.94 2.46
CA GLU A 22 0.01 -7.03 1.01
C GLU A 22 1.42 -6.67 0.53
N VAL A 23 1.90 -7.38 -0.49
CA VAL A 23 3.16 -7.07 -1.17
C VAL A 23 2.98 -7.21 -2.67
N GLY A 24 3.49 -6.27 -3.44
CA GLY A 24 3.33 -6.26 -4.89
C GLY A 24 4.02 -5.08 -5.55
N ALA A 25 3.80 -4.97 -6.86
CA ALA A 25 4.28 -3.82 -7.62
C ALA A 25 3.70 -2.53 -7.03
N THR A 26 4.54 -1.51 -6.89
CA THR A 26 4.15 -0.27 -6.20
C THR A 26 2.96 0.40 -6.88
N ASP A 27 2.98 0.48 -8.21
CA ASP A 27 1.86 1.00 -9.01
C ASP A 27 0.55 0.25 -8.74
N GLN A 28 0.59 -1.08 -8.69
CA GLN A 28 -0.56 -1.93 -8.41
C GLN A 28 -1.07 -1.71 -6.98
N LEU A 29 -0.19 -1.65 -5.99
CA LEU A 29 -0.55 -1.45 -4.59
C LEU A 29 -1.25 -0.09 -4.36
N PHE A 30 -0.85 0.96 -5.08
CA PHE A 30 -1.42 2.30 -4.94
C PHE A 30 -2.58 2.62 -5.90
N SER A 31 -2.76 1.87 -6.99
CA SER A 31 -3.85 2.09 -7.95
C SER A 31 -5.01 1.10 -7.79
N MET A 32 -4.69 -0.19 -7.59
CA MET A 32 -5.64 -1.29 -7.48
C MET A 32 -5.13 -2.31 -6.44
N PRO A 33 -5.14 -1.94 -5.14
CA PRO A 33 -4.79 -2.88 -4.08
C PRO A 33 -5.72 -4.09 -4.09
N ARG A 34 -5.19 -5.26 -3.72
CA ARG A 34 -5.93 -6.53 -3.70
C ARG A 34 -6.56 -6.78 -2.33
N ASP A 35 -5.98 -6.22 -1.27
CA ASP A 35 -6.53 -6.30 0.08
C ASP A 35 -7.30 -5.02 0.43
N LYS A 36 -8.50 -5.21 0.98
CA LYS A 36 -9.38 -4.11 1.39
C LYS A 36 -8.74 -3.21 2.45
N ARG A 37 -7.91 -3.76 3.35
CA ARG A 37 -7.19 -2.99 4.38
C ARG A 37 -6.16 -2.06 3.76
N THR A 38 -5.49 -2.51 2.70
CA THR A 38 -4.57 -1.68 1.91
C THR A 38 -5.35 -0.56 1.20
N GLU A 39 -6.49 -0.87 0.59
CA GLU A 39 -7.39 0.11 -0.04
C GLU A 39 -7.84 1.19 0.96
N ASP A 40 -8.37 0.77 2.11
CA ASP A 40 -8.87 1.69 3.14
C ASP A 40 -7.73 2.58 3.68
N TYR A 41 -6.50 2.06 3.80
CA TYR A 41 -5.31 2.81 4.25
C TYR A 41 -4.85 3.84 3.22
N ILE A 42 -4.80 3.47 1.94
CA ILE A 42 -4.33 4.35 0.87
C ILE A 42 -5.35 5.43 0.54
N THR A 43 -6.64 5.10 0.56
CA THR A 43 -7.74 6.05 0.28
C THR A 43 -8.06 6.95 1.46
N GLY A 44 -7.45 6.74 2.62
CA GLY A 44 -7.68 7.55 3.81
C GLY A 44 -9.06 7.35 4.43
N ARG A 45 -9.70 6.19 4.22
CA ARG A 45 -10.96 5.83 4.93
C ARG A 45 -10.74 5.48 6.41
N PHE A 46 -9.49 5.44 6.85
CA PHE A 46 -9.15 5.47 8.26
C PHE A 46 -9.06 6.92 8.75
N GLY A 47 -10.22 7.54 9.03
CA GLY A 47 -10.33 8.81 9.78
C GLY A 47 -9.83 10.05 9.05
#